data_AF-A0A3S4GVL8-F1
#
_entry.id   AF-A0A3S4GVL8-F1
#
_cell.length_a   1.000
_cell.length_b   1.000
_cell.length_c   1.000
_cell.angle_alpha   90.00
_cell.angle_beta   90.00
_cell.angle_gamma   90.00
#
_symmetry.space_group_name_H-M   'P 1'
#
loop_
_entity.id
_entity.type
_entity.pdbx_description
1 polymer ?
#
loop_
_entity_poly.entity_id
_entity_poly.type
_entity_poly.pdbx_seq_one_letter_code
_entity_poly.pdbx_strand_id
1 'polypeptide(L)' 'MFLINGHEQDKLAVSDRATQFGDGSFTTARIVDGNICHLEAHLQRLQIACEKLRISFSHWATCGKK' A
#
# COMPACT_ATOMS: atom_id res chain seq x y z
N MET A 1 -8.41 9.08 9.34
CA MET A 1 -7.48 9.86 8.51
C MET A 1 -6.58 8.89 7.77
N PHE A 2 -6.44 9.02 6.45
CA PHE A 2 -5.63 8.12 5.61
C PHE A 2 -4.65 8.93 4.77
N LEU A 3 -3.53 8.33 4.39
CA LEU A 3 -2.59 8.93 3.44
C LEU A 3 -2.76 8.24 2.09
N ILE A 4 -3.38 8.92 1.13
CA ILE A 4 -3.67 8.39 -0.21
C ILE A 4 -2.79 9.13 -1.22
N ASN A 5 -1.94 8.40 -1.94
CA ASN A 5 -1.00 8.97 -2.92
C ASN A 5 -0.16 10.16 -2.36
N GLY A 6 0.21 10.11 -1.08
CA GLY A 6 1.01 11.14 -0.41
C GLY A 6 0.21 12.30 0.19
N HIS A 7 -1.12 12.29 0.10
CA HIS A 7 -1.99 13.35 0.63
C HIS A 7 -2.91 12.82 1.74
N GLU A 8 -3.07 13.61 2.80
CA GLU A 8 -3.98 13.31 3.90
C GLU A 8 -5.43 13.49 3.43
N GLN A 9 -6.21 12.42 3.49
CA GLN A 9 -7.58 12.34 2.96
C GLN A 9 -8.43 11.37 3.79
N ASP A 10 -9.74 11.59 3.79
CA ASP A 10 -10.74 10.71 4.43
C ASP A 10 -11.70 10.06 3.42
N LYS A 11 -11.51 10.34 2.12
CA LYS A 11 -12.32 9.85 1.01
C LYS A 11 -11.43 9.34 -0.12
N LEU A 12 -11.93 8.35 -0.84
CA LEU A 12 -11.38 7.84 -2.09
C LEU A 12 -12.42 8.05 -3.20
N ALA A 13 -11.96 8.26 -4.44
CA ALA A 13 -12.87 8.35 -5.57
C ALA A 13 -13.68 7.05 -5.71
N VAL A 14 -15.00 7.15 -5.86
CA VAL A 14 -15.87 5.96 -5.99
C VAL A 14 -15.48 5.12 -7.20
N SER A 15 -14.96 5.73 -8.26
CA SER A 15 -14.49 5.06 -9.47
C SER A 15 -13.20 4.24 -9.28
N ASP A 16 -12.56 4.29 -8.11
CA ASP A 16 -11.36 3.48 -7.83
C ASP A 16 -11.70 1.98 -7.90
N ARG A 17 -10.81 1.21 -8.54
CA ARG A 17 -11.05 -0.22 -8.81
C ARG A 17 -11.03 -1.07 -7.54
N ALA A 18 -10.41 -0.62 -6.46
CA ALA A 18 -10.55 -1.25 -5.16
C ALA A 18 -11.99 -1.17 -4.65
N THR A 19 -12.68 -0.04 -4.85
CA THR A 19 -14.09 0.14 -4.50
C THR A 19 -15.01 -0.67 -5.41
N GLN A 20 -14.73 -0.69 -6.71
CA GLN A 20 -15.60 -1.34 -7.69
C GLN A 20 -15.47 -2.87 -7.67
N PHE A 21 -14.25 -3.40 -7.57
CA PHE A 21 -13.94 -4.81 -7.82
C PHE A 21 -13.08 -5.46 -6.75
N GLY A 22 -12.61 -4.71 -5.76
CA GLY A 22 -11.54 -5.19 -4.88
C GLY A 22 -10.23 -5.45 -5.63
N ASP A 23 -9.99 -4.75 -6.74
CA ASP A 23 -8.82 -4.98 -7.61
C ASP A 23 -7.55 -4.34 -7.03
N GLY A 24 -6.95 -5.05 -6.09
CA GLY A 24 -5.72 -4.64 -5.43
C GLY A 24 -5.32 -5.66 -4.36
N SER A 25 -4.34 -5.28 -3.54
CA SER A 25 -3.91 -6.09 -2.40
C SER A 25 -3.54 -5.20 -1.23
N PHE A 26 -3.43 -5.78 -0.03
CA PHE A 26 -3.04 -5.04 1.17
C PHE A 26 -2.15 -5.86 2.09
N THR A 27 -1.54 -5.17 3.05
CA THR A 27 -0.72 -5.75 4.11
C THR A 27 -0.99 -5.01 5.42
N THR A 28 -0.96 -5.71 6.55
CA THR A 28 -1.12 -5.11 7.89
C THR A 28 0.15 -5.40 8.67
N ALA A 29 0.88 -4.35 9.06
CA ALA A 29 2.14 -4.47 9.77
C ALA A 29 2.00 -4.10 11.24
N ARG A 30 2.82 -4.70 12.10
CA ARG A 30 2.91 -4.35 13.51
C ARG A 30 3.86 -3.17 13.69
N ILE A 31 3.49 -2.23 14.55
CA ILE A 31 4.37 -1.14 14.99
C ILE A 31 4.78 -1.39 16.45
N VAL A 32 6.09 -1.34 16.73
CA VAL A 32 6.66 -1.41 18.08
C VAL A 32 7.72 -0.31 18.20
N ASP A 33 7.61 0.52 19.23
CA ASP A 33 8.55 1.63 19.51
C ASP A 33 8.81 2.54 18.28
N GLY A 34 7.75 2.86 17.54
CA GLY A 34 7.83 3.69 16.33
C GLY A 34 8.46 3.01 15.11
N ASN A 35 8.74 1.71 15.18
CA ASN A 35 9.31 0.93 14.06
C ASN A 35 8.31 -0.06 13.50
N ILE A 36 8.30 -0.22 12.17
CA ILE A 36 7.50 -1.21 11.47
C ILE A 36 8.23 -2.55 11.55
N CYS A 37 7.66 -3.53 12.25
CA CYS A 37 8.20 -4.88 12.30
C CYS A 37 8.16 -5.49 10.89
N HIS A 38 9.27 -6.08 10.45
CA HIS A 38 9.38 -6.76 9.14
C HIS A 38 9.05 -5.89 7.92
N LEU A 39 9.42 -4.60 7.93
CA LEU A 39 9.15 -3.65 6.83
C LEU A 39 9.47 -4.22 5.44
N GLU A 40 10.67 -4.78 5.26
CA GLU A 40 11.07 -5.35 3.96
C GLU A 40 10.17 -6.49 3.50
N ALA A 41 9.73 -7.37 4.41
CA ALA A 41 8.81 -8.46 4.07
C ALA A 41 7.41 -7.93 3.69
N HIS A 42 6.96 -6.84 4.34
CA HIS A 42 5.71 -6.17 3.97
C HIS A 42 5.80 -5.52 2.59
N LEU A 43 6.92 -4.87 2.25
CA LEU A 43 7.14 -4.30 0.91
C LEU A 43 7.25 -5.40 -0.15
N GLN A 44 8.02 -6.45 0.12
CA GLN A 44 8.20 -7.58 -0.79
C GLN A 44 6.87 -8.27 -1.12
N ARG A 45 6.01 -8.51 -0.12
CA ARG A 45 4.71 -9.16 -0.39
C ARG A 45 3.75 -8.28 -1.19
N LEU A 46 3.84 -6.95 -1.05
CA LEU A 46 3.08 -6.02 -1.90
C LEU A 46 3.63 -6.02 -3.34
N GLN A 47 4.95 -6.04 -3.52
CA GLN A 47 5.58 -6.15 -4.84
C GLN A 47 5.13 -7.40 -5.59
N ILE A 48 5.21 -8.57 -4.92
CA ILE A 48 4.77 -9.85 -5.49
C ILE A 48 3.28 -9.81 -5.86
N ALA A 49 2.44 -9.21 -5.01
CA ALA A 49 1.01 -9.10 -5.29
C ALA A 49 0.74 -8.18 -6.49
N CYS A 50 1.39 -7.02 -6.58
CA CYS A 50 1.31 -6.13 -7.74
C CYS A 50 1.74 -6.83 -9.03
N GLU A 51 2.86 -7.56 -9.00
CA GLU A 51 3.34 -8.33 -10.15
C GLU A 51 2.32 -9.39 -10.60
N LYS A 52 1.80 -10.20 -9.67
CA LYS A 52 0.82 -11.26 -9.97
C LYS A 52 -0.52 -10.70 -10.47
N LEU A 53 -0.95 -9.56 -9.95
CA LEU A 53 -2.17 -8.87 -10.38
C LEU A 53 -1.96 -8.00 -11.62
N ARG A 54 -0.72 -7.91 -12.14
CA ARG A 54 -0.33 -7.05 -13.28
C ARG A 54 -0.60 -5.56 -13.03
N ILE A 55 -0.44 -5.12 -11.78
CA ILE A 55 -0.52 -3.72 -11.38
C ILE A 55 0.89 -3.13 -11.41
N SER A 56 1.17 -2.24 -12.36
CA SER A 56 2.45 -1.53 -12.41
C SER A 56 2.52 -0.47 -11.32
N PHE A 57 3.49 -0.59 -10.41
CA PHE A 57 3.73 0.38 -9.35
C PHE A 57 5.23 0.71 -9.26
N SER A 58 5.56 2.00 -9.32
CA SER A 58 6.94 2.50 -9.38
C SER A 58 7.39 3.27 -8.13
N HIS A 59 6.47 3.63 -7.22
CA HIS A 59 6.76 4.50 -6.07
C HIS A 59 7.22 3.75 -4.81
N TRP A 60 7.89 2.59 -4.97
CA TRP A 60 8.37 1.78 -3.84
C TRP A 60 9.30 2.53 -2.90
N ALA A 61 10.20 3.34 -3.47
CA ALA A 61 11.14 4.15 -2.70
C ALA A 61 10.44 5.24 -1.85
N THR A 62 9.22 5.66 -2.21
CA THR A 62 8.44 6.64 -1.43
C THR A 62 7.54 5.94 -0.42
N CYS A 63 6.98 4.78 -0.77
CA CYS A 63 6.11 4.00 0.11
C CYS A 63 6.84 3.37 1.31
N GLY A 64 8.13 3.06 1.16
CA GLY A 64 8.97 2.50 2.23
C GLY A 64 9.79 3.50 3.04
N LYS A 65 9.65 4.81 2.79
CA LYS A 65 10.40 5.84 3.53
C LYS A 65 9.73 6.15 4.87
N LYS A 66 10.56 6.28 5.91
CA LYS A 66 10.21 6.98 7.15
C LYS A 66 10.13 8.48 6.89
#